data_AF-A0A848XG72-F1
#
_entry.id   AF-A0A848XG72-F1
#
_cell.length_a   1.000
_cell.length_b   1.000
_cell.length_c   1.000
_cell.angle_alpha   90.00
_cell.angle_beta   90.00
_cell.angle_gamma   90.00
#
_symmetry.space_group_name_H-M   'P 1'
#
loop_
_entity.id
_entity.type
_entity.pdbx_description
1 polymer ?
#
loop_
_entity_poly.entity_id
_entity_poly.type
_entity_poly.pdbx_seq_one_letter_code
_entity_poly.pdbx_strand_id
1 'polypeptide(L)' 'MLWTDIKYQWDQFVLQLTHRFPELDAGDLIGADGSQEVVAVSLAKAHDLTETEALEALDDWRLVEA' A
#
# COMPACT_ATOMS: atom_id res chain seq x y z
N MET A 1 -4.54 6.08 -10.88
CA MET A 1 -3.78 5.39 -11.97
C MET A 1 -3.94 3.86 -11.89
N LEU A 2 -3.36 3.04 -12.77
CA LEU A 2 -3.36 1.57 -12.60
C LEU A 2 -2.31 1.15 -11.56
N TRP A 3 -2.57 0.07 -10.81
CA TRP A 3 -1.56 -0.45 -9.86
C TRP A 3 -0.23 -0.80 -10.52
N THR A 4 -0.25 -1.18 -11.81
CA THR A 4 0.96 -1.38 -12.60
C THR A 4 1.84 -0.13 -12.67
N ASP A 5 1.24 1.06 -12.74
CA ASP A 5 1.97 2.34 -12.79
C ASP A 5 2.61 2.66 -11.43
N ILE A 6 1.91 2.32 -10.34
CA ILE A 6 2.42 2.41 -8.96
C ILE A 6 3.62 1.50 -8.81
N LYS A 7 3.52 0.25 -9.29
CA LYS A 7 4.61 -0.72 -9.23
C LYS A 7 5.87 -0.23 -9.97
N TYR A 8 5.72 0.43 -11.13
CA TYR A 8 6.87 0.97 -11.87
C TYR A 8 7.62 2.09 -11.13
N GLN A 9 6.94 2.79 -10.22
CA GLN A 9 7.51 3.89 -9.43
C GLN A 9 7.45 3.58 -7.93
N TRP A 10 7.58 2.30 -7.57
CA TRP A 10 7.27 1.79 -6.24
C TRP A 10 7.96 2.58 -5.12
N ASP A 11 9.26 2.84 -5.26
CA ASP A 11 10.04 3.59 -4.27
C ASP A 11 9.46 4.97 -3.94
N GLN A 12 8.85 5.65 -4.92
CA GLN A 12 8.20 6.94 -4.71
C GLN A 12 6.88 6.78 -3.95
N PHE A 13 6.11 5.74 -4.28
CA PHE A 13 4.83 5.46 -3.65
C PHE A 13 4.95 4.87 -2.25
N VAL A 14 6.06 4.19 -1.92
CA VAL A 14 6.35 3.75 -0.54
C VAL A 14 6.36 4.95 0.42
N LEU A 15 6.94 6.08 0.02
CA LEU A 15 6.95 7.29 0.86
C LEU A 15 5.53 7.86 1.06
N GLN A 16 4.69 7.82 0.03
CA GLN A 16 3.32 8.29 0.12
C GLN A 16 2.45 7.36 0.97
N LEU A 17 2.60 6.05 0.79
CA LEU A 17 1.91 5.03 1.58
C LEU A 17 2.27 5.12 3.07
N THR A 18 3.56 5.27 3.39
CA THR A 18 4.01 5.43 4.80
C THR A 18 3.56 6.76 5.41
N HIS A 19 3.35 7.81 4.61
CA HIS A 19 2.74 9.05 5.09
C HIS A 19 1.24 8.90 5.34
N ARG A 20 0.52 8.18 4.46
CA ARG A 20 -0.93 7.96 4.57
C ARG A 20 -1.30 6.94 5.64
N PHE A 21 -0.46 5.93 5.82
CA PHE A 21 -0.61 4.80 6.71
C PHE A 21 0.67 4.69 7.57
N PRO A 22 0.80 5.54 8.61
CA PRO A 22 2.03 5.63 9.40
C PRO A 22 2.34 4.37 10.24
N GLU A 23 1.40 3.44 10.35
CA GLU A 23 1.58 2.15 11.02
C GLU A 23 2.17 1.08 10.08
N LEU A 24 2.26 1.35 8.77
CA LEU A 24 2.96 0.47 7.83
C LEU A 24 4.47 0.58 8.02
N ASP A 25 5.13 -0.58 8.13
CA ASP A 25 6.59 -0.65 8.10
C ASP A 25 7.09 -0.43 6.67
N ALA A 26 7.93 0.60 6.49
CA ALA A 26 8.59 0.87 5.21
C ALA A 26 9.43 -0.33 4.72
N GLY A 27 10.01 -1.11 5.64
CA GLY A 27 10.76 -2.32 5.32
C GLY A 27 9.89 -3.41 4.71
N ASP A 28 8.67 -3.60 5.23
CA ASP A 28 7.69 -4.55 4.68
C ASP A 28 7.22 -4.11 3.28
N LEU A 29 7.06 -2.80 3.07
CA LEU A 29 6.70 -2.24 1.77
C LEU A 29 7.81 -2.35 0.74
N ILE A 30 9.07 -2.11 1.12
CA ILE A 30 10.22 -2.32 0.23
C ILE A 30 10.30 -3.80 -0.20
N GLY A 31 10.08 -4.73 0.73
CA GLY A 31 10.06 -6.17 0.44
C GLY A 31 8.89 -6.62 -0.46
N ALA A 32 7.81 -5.83 -0.52
CA ALA A 32 6.63 -6.13 -1.31
C ALA A 32 6.83 -5.93 -2.82
N ASP A 33 7.85 -5.17 -3.25
CA ASP A 33 8.17 -4.90 -4.67
C ASP A 33 6.93 -4.50 -5.52
N GLY A 34 6.08 -3.63 -4.94
CA GLY A 34 4.85 -3.17 -5.55
C GLY A 34 3.77 -4.24 -5.74
N SER A 35 3.80 -5.35 -5.00
CA SER A 35 2.70 -6.33 -4.96
C SER A 35 1.54 -5.79 -4.13
N GLN A 36 0.39 -5.56 -4.76
CA GLN A 36 -0.82 -5.05 -4.09
C GLN A 36 -1.27 -5.97 -2.96
N GLU A 37 -1.23 -7.28 -3.20
CA GLU A 37 -1.65 -8.30 -2.23
C GLU A 37 -0.76 -8.29 -0.98
N VAL A 38 0.56 -8.21 -1.17
CA VAL A 38 1.50 -8.16 -0.03
C VAL A 38 1.31 -6.87 0.77
N VAL A 39 1.13 -5.74 0.09
CA VAL A 39 0.87 -4.44 0.72
C VAL A 39 -0.46 -4.48 1.49
N ALA A 40 -1.50 -5.08 0.91
CA ALA A 40 -2.80 -5.25 1.57
C ALA A 40 -2.68 -6.12 2.82
N VAL A 41 -1.91 -7.21 2.77
CA VAL A 41 -1.66 -8.06 3.95
C VAL A 41 -0.92 -7.29 5.04
N SER A 42 0.10 -6.51 4.69
CA SER A 42 0.82 -5.66 5.64
C SER A 42 -0.08 -4.59 6.25
N LEU A 43 -0.94 -3.96 5.43
CA LEU A 43 -1.89 -2.95 5.88
C LEU A 43 -2.98 -3.54 6.79
N ALA A 44 -3.51 -4.71 6.42
CA ALA A 44 -4.46 -5.47 7.23
C ALA A 44 -3.89 -5.78 8.61
N LYS A 45 -2.64 -6.27 8.65
CA LYS A 45 -1.95 -6.58 9.91
C LYS A 45 -1.66 -5.33 10.75
N ALA A 46 -1.30 -4.21 10.13
CA ALA A 46 -0.96 -2.98 10.83
C ALA A 46 -2.18 -2.29 11.45
N HIS A 47 -3.33 -2.34 10.79
CA HIS A 47 -4.54 -1.60 11.18
C HIS A 47 -5.68 -2.49 11.71
N ASP A 48 -5.43 -3.77 11.98
CA ASP A 48 -6.44 -4.76 12.40
C ASP A 48 -7.64 -4.82 11.43
N LEU A 49 -7.35 -4.74 10.13
CA LEU A 49 -8.35 -4.82 9.07
C LEU A 49 -8.41 -6.24 8.50
N THR A 50 -9.52 -6.55 7.85
CA THR A 50 -9.58 -7.68 6.93
C THR A 50 -8.78 -7.37 5.65
N GLU A 51 -8.37 -8.42 4.93
CA GLU A 51 -7.69 -8.26 3.63
C GLU A 51 -8.55 -7.47 2.62
N THR A 52 -9.87 -7.66 2.65
CA THR A 52 -10.81 -6.92 1.79
C THR A 52 -10.82 -5.43 2.14
N GLU A 53 -10.92 -5.06 3.41
CA GLU A 53 -10.88 -3.66 3.84
C GLU A 53 -9.52 -3.01 3.53
N ALA A 54 -8.42 -3.77 3.65
CA ALA A 54 -7.10 -3.28 3.27
C ALA A 54 -6.98 -3.04 1.76
N LEU A 55 -7.53 -3.93 0.93
CA LEU A 55 -7.59 -3.73 -0.52
C LEU A 55 -8.43 -2.52 -0.90
N GLU A 56 -9.58 -2.32 -0.24
CA GLU A 56 -10.44 -1.14 -0.43
C GLU A 56 -9.70 0.14 -0.02
N ALA A 57 -9.01 0.15 1.12
CA ALA A 57 -8.22 1.29 1.56
C ALA A 57 -7.07 1.64 0.60
N LEU A 58 -6.41 0.63 0.02
CA LEU A 58 -5.40 0.85 -1.02
C LEU A 58 -6.02 1.38 -2.32
N ASP A 59 -7.22 0.93 -2.67
CA ASP A 59 -7.92 1.42 -3.85
C ASP A 59 -8.37 2.87 -3.67
N ASP A 60 -8.90 3.21 -2.50
CA ASP A 60 -9.28 4.57 -2.12
C ASP A 60 -8.06 5.51 -2.16
N TRP A 61 -6.95 5.10 -1.58
CA TRP A 61 -5.68 5.84 -1.66
C TRP A 61 -5.24 6.04 -3.12
N ARG A 62 -5.30 4.97 -3.94
CA ARG A 62 -4.96 5.02 -5.37
C ARG A 62 -5.86 5.97 -6.17
N LEU A 63 -7.11 6.14 -5.78
CA LEU A 63 -8.08 6.99 -6.47
C LEU A 63 -8.00 8.46 -6.05
N VAL A 64 -7.60 8.74 -4.80
CA VAL A 64 -7.61 10.08 -4.23
C VAL A 64 -6.22 10.74 -4.23
N GLU A 65 -5.16 9.97 -3.97
CA GLU A 65 -3.83 10.52 -3.66
C GLU A 65 -2.71 10.07 -4.59
N ALA A 66 -2.91 9.01 -5.38
CA ALA A 66 -1.88 8.42 -6.24
C ALA A 66 -1.85 9.04 -7.65
#